data_AF-A0A094DJ23-F1
#
_entry.id   AF-A0A094DJ23-F1
#
_cell.length_a   1.000
_cell.length_b   1.000
_cell.length_c   1.000
_cell.angle_alpha   90.00
_cell.angle_beta   90.00
_cell.angle_gamma   90.00
#
_symmetry.space_group_name_H-M   'P 1'
#
loop_
_entity.id
_entity.type
_entity.pdbx_description
1 polymer ?
#
loop_
_entity_poly.entity_id
_entity_poly.type
_entity_poly.pdbx_seq_one_letter_code
_entity_poly.pdbx_strand_id
1 'polypeptide(L)'
;MNYYVTPAVFFSLVFASLFSNVSAGGIVFADLPLVPNYAKSHGILMGLAFVVVLPGGAILVRLLSSRGKTAVWLHVCIQIMGWVLMIAGLPMGIKVGKILDRLENNAHTILGTVVVALLLFQPLFGYLHHRRFKTTQKRGKWTLFHVWYGRILILLGMLNGGFGLKLAANSTGGNIAYGVVAGVIGATYVAVCCDGGNVEVAKQLNTPAGMSSEGSPTRILLVIDAQRCLFDPPNPVPGSTKILRNLEVALAQERAASPPTKVIWIRHGEADDPDFAPNTTPWEIVQTELFRIQENEPVVDKTTPDSFHETSLASHIEAAGFDPKSLQLVIMGMQSDFCVQTTARSAIARYPSARVSLVRGAHGTYDNESTGKTAEEVSEQIERELRDEGIIIEVVN
;
A
#
# COMPACT_ATOMS: atom_id res chain seq x y z
N MET A 1 29.93 -29.89 -11.07
CA MET A 1 30.31 -28.74 -10.24
C MET A 1 29.37 -27.60 -10.58
N ASN A 2 28.39 -27.31 -9.73
CA ASN A 2 27.47 -26.19 -9.92
C ASN A 2 28.09 -24.95 -9.28
N TYR A 3 28.61 -24.03 -10.09
CA TYR A 3 29.08 -22.74 -9.61
C TYR A 3 27.87 -21.83 -9.39
N TYR A 4 27.38 -21.80 -8.14
CA TYR A 4 26.46 -20.75 -7.72
C TYR A 4 27.25 -19.47 -7.47
N VAL A 5 27.18 -18.53 -8.43
CA VAL A 5 27.60 -17.16 -8.18
C VAL A 5 26.56 -16.55 -7.25
N THR A 6 26.94 -16.30 -5.99
CA THR A 6 26.05 -15.63 -5.05
C THR A 6 25.84 -14.17 -5.50
N PRO A 7 24.67 -13.56 -5.23
CA PRO A 7 24.41 -12.18 -5.60
C PRO A 7 25.51 -11.21 -5.11
N ALA A 8 26.07 -11.47 -3.92
CA ALA A 8 27.17 -10.69 -3.37
C ALA A 8 28.45 -10.74 -4.23
N VAL A 9 28.80 -11.89 -4.80
CA VAL A 9 29.97 -12.05 -5.68
C VAL A 9 29.72 -11.38 -7.04
N PHE A 10 28.50 -11.48 -7.57
CA PHE A 10 28.10 -10.74 -8.77
C PHE A 10 28.21 -9.21 -8.55
N PHE A 11 27.71 -8.71 -7.41
CA PHE A 11 27.79 -7.29 -7.07
C PHE A 11 29.24 -6.81 -6.89
N SER A 12 30.10 -7.56 -6.21
CA SER A 12 31.51 -7.20 -6.06
C SER A 12 32.28 -7.16 -7.38
N LEU A 13 32.01 -8.09 -8.31
CA LEU A 13 32.65 -8.11 -9.63
C LEU A 13 32.17 -6.97 -10.53
N VAL A 14 30.88 -6.63 -10.47
CA VAL A 14 30.30 -5.50 -11.21
C VAL A 14 30.82 -4.17 -10.64
N PHE A 15 30.87 -4.02 -9.32
CA PHE A 15 31.39 -2.82 -8.67
C PHE A 15 32.89 -2.63 -8.97
N ALA A 16 33.70 -3.69 -8.85
CA ALA A 16 35.13 -3.62 -9.16
C ALA A 16 35.42 -3.29 -10.64
N SER A 17 34.60 -3.78 -11.57
CA SER A 17 34.76 -3.49 -13.01
C SER A 17 34.25 -2.10 -13.44
N LEU A 18 33.29 -1.53 -12.70
CA LEU A 18 32.81 -0.15 -12.87
C LEU A 18 33.88 0.89 -12.52
N PHE A 19 34.76 0.61 -11.56
CA PHE A 19 35.80 1.54 -11.13
C PHE A 19 37.18 1.28 -11.74
N SER A 20 37.48 0.06 -12.21
CA SER A 20 38.81 -0.27 -12.76
C SER A 20 39.05 0.22 -14.20
N ASN A 21 38.00 0.48 -14.99
CA ASN A 21 38.14 1.02 -16.35
C ASN A 21 38.26 2.56 -16.42
N VAL A 22 38.31 3.23 -15.26
CA VAL A 22 38.28 4.70 -15.18
C VAL A 22 39.68 5.32 -15.20
N SER A 23 40.76 4.52 -15.21
CA SER A 23 42.16 5.00 -15.11
C SER A 23 42.98 4.99 -16.41
N ALA A 24 42.40 4.79 -17.59
CA ALA A 24 43.13 4.93 -18.85
C ALA A 24 43.19 6.40 -19.30
N GLY A 25 44.08 7.17 -18.67
CA GLY A 25 44.30 8.61 -18.86
C GLY A 25 44.97 8.99 -20.18
N GLY A 26 44.31 8.71 -21.30
CA GLY A 26 44.85 9.02 -22.64
C GLY A 26 43.82 9.42 -23.70
N ILE A 27 42.63 9.93 -23.36
CA ILE A 27 41.59 10.26 -24.37
C ILE A 27 40.65 11.42 -23.93
N VAL A 28 41.14 12.45 -23.23
CA VAL A 28 40.23 13.55 -22.80
C VAL A 28 39.99 14.57 -23.93
N PHE A 29 41.00 14.90 -24.74
CA PHE A 29 40.89 15.91 -25.80
C PHE A 29 40.37 15.38 -27.14
N ALA A 30 40.62 14.11 -27.49
CA ALA A 30 40.11 13.51 -28.73
C ALA A 30 38.59 13.34 -28.73
N ASP A 31 37.99 13.23 -27.55
CA ASP A 31 36.56 13.02 -27.36
C ASP A 31 35.76 14.32 -27.26
N LEU A 32 36.41 15.49 -27.32
CA LEU A 32 35.75 16.81 -27.25
C LEU A 32 34.60 16.95 -28.28
N PRO A 33 34.76 16.55 -29.56
CA PRO A 33 33.68 16.63 -30.55
C PRO A 33 32.50 15.69 -30.27
N LEU A 34 32.71 14.65 -29.45
CA LEU A 34 31.69 13.66 -29.10
C LEU A 34 30.86 14.06 -27.87
N VAL A 35 31.28 15.11 -27.14
CA VAL A 35 30.59 15.61 -25.94
C VAL A 35 29.08 15.83 -26.16
N PRO A 36 28.61 16.46 -27.26
CA PRO A 36 27.17 16.63 -27.50
C PRO A 36 26.42 15.29 -27.59
N ASN A 37 27.03 14.29 -28.22
CA ASN A 37 26.43 12.95 -28.36
C ASN A 37 26.38 12.24 -27.01
N TYR A 38 27.46 12.31 -26.22
CA TYR A 38 27.47 11.72 -24.88
C TYR A 38 26.48 12.40 -23.94
N ALA A 39 26.41 13.73 -23.96
CA ALA A 39 25.46 14.49 -23.16
C ALA A 39 24.00 14.17 -23.54
N LYS A 40 23.71 14.06 -24.84
CA LYS A 40 22.38 13.68 -25.33
C LYS A 40 22.00 12.26 -24.92
N SER A 41 22.89 11.29 -25.11
CA SER A 41 22.66 9.89 -24.71
C SER A 41 22.48 9.75 -23.19
N HIS A 42 23.32 10.43 -22.40
CA HIS A 42 23.17 10.50 -20.95
C HIS A 42 21.79 11.06 -20.56
N GLY A 43 21.42 12.22 -21.11
CA GLY A 43 20.15 12.88 -20.81
C GLY A 43 18.94 12.03 -21.17
N ILE A 44 18.95 11.34 -22.33
CA ILE A 44 17.85 10.45 -22.74
C ILE A 44 17.73 9.25 -21.80
N LEU A 45 18.83 8.53 -21.54
CA LEU A 45 18.80 7.33 -20.70
C LEU A 45 18.42 7.64 -19.25
N MET A 46 19.04 8.67 -18.67
CA MET A 46 18.75 9.10 -17.30
C MET A 46 17.36 9.71 -17.17
N GLY A 47 16.92 10.47 -18.18
CA GLY A 47 15.56 10.99 -18.27
C GLY A 47 14.52 9.88 -18.29
N LEU A 48 14.67 8.88 -19.16
CA LEU A 48 13.78 7.72 -19.21
C LEU A 48 13.78 6.96 -17.89
N ALA A 49 14.94 6.71 -17.28
CA ALA A 49 15.05 6.00 -16.02
C ALA A 49 14.29 6.73 -14.89
N PHE A 50 14.64 7.99 -14.63
CA PHE A 50 14.17 8.72 -13.44
C PHE A 50 12.81 9.39 -13.60
N VAL A 51 12.42 9.74 -14.83
CA VAL A 51 11.13 10.42 -15.08
C VAL A 51 10.04 9.42 -15.40
N VAL A 52 10.35 8.31 -16.08
CA VAL A 52 9.32 7.39 -16.62
C VAL A 52 9.36 6.04 -15.94
N VAL A 53 10.48 5.31 -16.06
CA VAL A 53 10.52 3.88 -15.75
C VAL A 53 10.48 3.61 -14.24
N LEU A 54 11.36 4.24 -13.46
CA LEU A 54 11.42 4.02 -12.01
C LEU A 54 10.15 4.53 -11.28
N PRO A 55 9.64 5.76 -11.56
CA PRO A 55 8.37 6.20 -10.98
C PRO A 55 7.19 5.35 -11.46
N GLY A 56 7.16 5.00 -12.75
CA GLY A 56 6.11 4.18 -13.35
C GLY A 56 5.98 2.81 -12.70
N GLY A 57 7.09 2.11 -12.48
CA GLY A 57 7.07 0.82 -11.77
C GLY A 57 6.59 0.93 -10.32
N ALA A 58 6.83 2.06 -9.66
CA ALA A 58 6.38 2.32 -8.29
C ALA A 58 4.92 2.83 -8.21
N ILE A 59 4.40 3.44 -9.27
CA ILE A 59 2.95 3.73 -9.43
C ILE A 59 2.21 2.42 -9.72
N LEU A 60 2.69 1.65 -10.69
CA LEU A 60 2.00 0.46 -11.20
C LEU A 60 1.79 -0.61 -10.11
N VAL A 61 2.76 -0.80 -9.22
CA VAL A 61 2.61 -1.76 -8.10
C VAL A 61 1.47 -1.39 -7.15
N ARG A 62 1.14 -0.09 -7.05
CA ARG A 62 0.00 0.38 -6.25
C ARG A 62 -1.31 0.22 -7.01
N LEU A 63 -1.33 0.56 -8.29
CA LEU A 63 -2.52 0.42 -9.14
C LEU A 63 -2.91 -1.04 -9.36
N LEU A 64 -1.93 -1.96 -9.37
CA LEU A 64 -2.15 -3.39 -9.56
C LEU A 64 -2.08 -4.17 -8.24
N SER A 65 -2.20 -3.51 -7.08
CA SER A 65 -2.08 -4.17 -5.77
C SER A 65 -2.99 -5.40 -5.62
N SER A 66 -4.18 -5.37 -6.22
CA SER A 66 -5.15 -6.48 -6.27
C SER A 66 -4.64 -7.75 -6.98
N ARG A 67 -3.59 -7.65 -7.81
CA ARG A 67 -2.99 -8.79 -8.53
C ARG A 67 -1.87 -9.49 -7.77
N GLY A 68 -1.63 -9.13 -6.50
CA GLY A 68 -0.75 -9.83 -5.58
C GLY A 68 0.66 -10.09 -6.13
N LYS A 69 1.02 -11.37 -6.30
CA LYS A 69 2.37 -11.79 -6.75
C LYS A 69 2.74 -11.23 -8.13
N THR A 70 1.77 -11.09 -9.04
CA THR A 70 2.01 -10.58 -10.39
C THR A 70 2.41 -9.11 -10.36
N ALA A 71 1.76 -8.31 -9.51
CA ALA A 71 2.08 -6.89 -9.35
C ALA A 71 3.50 -6.68 -8.81
N VAL A 72 3.92 -7.50 -7.84
CA VAL A 72 5.28 -7.44 -7.29
C VAL A 72 6.32 -7.85 -8.34
N TRP A 73 6.07 -8.90 -9.14
CA TRP A 73 6.98 -9.29 -10.21
C TRP A 73 7.09 -8.22 -11.32
N LEU A 74 5.96 -7.64 -11.73
CA LEU A 74 5.95 -6.52 -12.67
C LEU A 74 6.74 -5.33 -12.13
N HIS A 75 6.56 -4.99 -10.85
CA HIS A 75 7.34 -3.97 -10.18
C HIS A 75 8.83 -4.28 -10.28
N VAL A 76 9.26 -5.47 -9.88
CA VAL A 76 10.68 -5.88 -9.92
C VAL A 76 11.24 -5.79 -11.34
N CYS A 77 10.53 -6.29 -12.35
CA CYS A 77 10.99 -6.24 -13.75
C CYS A 77 11.16 -4.79 -14.25
N ILE A 78 10.18 -3.92 -13.98
CA ILE A 78 10.25 -2.51 -14.39
C ILE A 78 11.35 -1.77 -13.62
N GLN A 79 11.52 -2.04 -12.32
CA GLN A 79 12.59 -1.44 -11.54
C GLN A 79 13.97 -1.86 -12.04
N ILE A 80 14.17 -3.16 -12.34
CA ILE A 80 15.43 -3.65 -12.93
C ILE A 80 15.70 -2.96 -14.27
N MET A 81 14.69 -2.79 -15.13
CA MET A 81 14.83 -2.07 -16.39
C MET A 81 15.28 -0.61 -16.18
N GLY A 82 14.66 0.11 -15.24
CA GLY A 82 15.07 1.48 -14.89
C GLY A 82 16.49 1.54 -14.35
N TRP A 83 16.88 0.53 -13.58
CA TRP A 83 18.23 0.37 -13.04
C TRP A 83 19.28 0.15 -14.13
N VAL A 84 18.98 -0.67 -15.13
CA VAL A 84 19.84 -0.90 -16.30
C VAL A 84 20.02 0.39 -17.10
N LEU A 85 18.94 1.13 -17.34
CA LEU A 85 19.01 2.43 -18.03
C LEU A 85 19.87 3.44 -17.27
N MET A 86 19.73 3.50 -15.94
CA MET A 86 20.54 4.37 -15.07
C MET A 86 22.04 4.00 -15.14
N ILE A 87 22.37 2.71 -15.03
CA ILE A 87 23.76 2.24 -15.11
C ILE A 87 24.34 2.49 -16.50
N ALA A 88 23.54 2.34 -17.56
CA ALA A 88 23.98 2.66 -18.91
C ALA A 88 24.20 4.17 -19.09
N GLY A 89 23.36 5.02 -18.51
CA GLY A 89 23.44 6.47 -18.62
C GLY A 89 24.61 7.11 -17.85
N LEU A 90 24.97 6.58 -16.69
CA LEU A 90 25.97 7.17 -15.78
C LEU A 90 27.37 7.34 -16.42
N PRO A 91 27.97 6.34 -17.09
CA PRO A 91 29.30 6.47 -17.70
C PRO A 91 29.42 7.62 -18.68
N MET A 92 28.40 7.87 -19.51
CA MET A 92 28.41 9.01 -20.44
C MET A 92 28.41 10.36 -19.70
N GLY A 93 27.67 10.45 -18.60
CA GLY A 93 27.67 11.65 -17.74
C GLY A 93 29.03 11.89 -17.08
N ILE A 94 29.66 10.83 -16.56
CA ILE A 94 31.02 10.90 -16.00
C ILE A 94 32.02 11.34 -17.07
N LYS A 95 31.93 10.79 -18.28
CA LYS A 95 32.81 11.15 -19.39
C LYS A 95 32.69 12.63 -19.77
N VAL A 96 31.46 13.14 -19.92
CA VAL A 96 31.20 14.56 -20.17
C VAL A 96 31.70 15.43 -19.01
N GLY A 97 31.44 15.03 -17.76
CA GLY A 97 31.89 15.74 -16.57
C GLY A 97 33.41 15.84 -16.47
N LYS A 98 34.15 14.79 -16.86
CA LYS A 98 35.62 14.83 -16.91
C LYS A 98 36.15 15.73 -18.02
N ILE A 99 35.57 15.63 -19.22
CA ILE A 99 36.01 16.43 -20.38
C ILE A 99 35.79 17.93 -20.14
N LEU A 100 34.66 18.30 -19.53
CA LEU A 100 34.30 19.69 -19.26
C LEU A 100 34.79 20.20 -17.90
N ASP A 101 35.57 19.42 -17.17
CA ASP A 101 36.05 19.70 -15.80
C ASP A 101 34.91 20.13 -14.85
N ARG A 102 33.81 19.36 -14.90
CA ARG A 102 32.57 19.59 -14.14
C ARG A 102 32.22 18.48 -13.17
N LEU A 103 33.00 17.40 -13.12
CA LEU A 103 32.61 16.19 -12.40
C LEU A 103 32.36 16.45 -10.91
N GLU A 104 33.23 17.23 -10.25
CA GLU A 104 33.25 17.40 -8.79
C GLU A 104 32.87 18.80 -8.31
N ASN A 105 32.65 19.75 -9.23
CA ASN A 105 32.39 21.15 -8.91
C ASN A 105 31.01 21.64 -9.39
N ASN A 106 30.13 20.72 -9.80
CA ASN A 106 28.81 21.05 -10.31
C ASN A 106 27.70 20.35 -9.51
N ALA A 107 26.64 21.10 -9.16
CA ALA A 107 25.53 20.56 -8.40
C ALA A 107 24.85 19.36 -9.08
N HIS A 108 24.71 19.37 -10.41
CA HIS A 108 24.07 18.28 -11.15
C HIS A 108 24.87 16.98 -11.10
N THR A 109 26.19 17.08 -11.24
CA THR A 109 27.09 15.90 -11.27
C THR A 109 27.30 15.33 -9.87
N ILE A 110 27.47 16.17 -8.85
CA ILE A 110 27.59 15.75 -7.45
C ILE A 110 26.29 15.08 -6.99
N LEU A 111 25.15 15.79 -7.11
CA LEU A 111 23.85 15.26 -6.69
C LEU A 111 23.49 14.00 -7.47
N GLY A 112 23.68 14.00 -8.79
CA GLY A 112 23.40 12.85 -9.64
C GLY A 112 24.20 11.61 -9.25
N THR A 113 25.51 11.78 -9.00
CA THR A 113 26.38 10.66 -8.59
C THR A 113 25.96 10.10 -7.23
N VAL A 114 25.65 10.96 -6.26
CA VAL A 114 25.16 10.55 -4.93
C VAL A 114 23.83 9.80 -5.04
N VAL A 115 22.86 10.35 -5.78
CA VAL A 115 21.55 9.72 -5.96
C VAL A 115 21.68 8.34 -6.60
N VAL A 116 22.48 8.21 -7.66
CA VAL A 116 22.71 6.91 -8.31
C VAL A 116 23.38 5.93 -7.36
N ALA A 117 24.45 6.33 -6.67
CA ALA A 117 25.16 5.48 -5.72
C ALA A 117 24.24 4.97 -4.59
N LEU A 118 23.39 5.83 -4.05
CA LEU A 118 22.38 5.44 -3.05
C LEU A 118 21.32 4.51 -3.65
N LEU A 119 20.81 4.81 -4.85
CA LEU A 119 19.83 3.96 -5.53
C LEU A 119 20.39 2.55 -5.85
N LEU A 120 21.72 2.36 -5.85
CA LEU A 120 22.30 1.03 -6.01
C LEU A 120 21.98 0.07 -4.83
N PHE A 121 21.59 0.59 -3.67
CA PHE A 121 21.21 -0.24 -2.52
C PHE A 121 19.72 -0.60 -2.49
N GLN A 122 18.90 0.01 -3.34
CA GLN A 122 17.45 -0.23 -3.38
C GLN A 122 17.06 -1.71 -3.57
N PRO A 123 17.66 -2.46 -4.53
CA PRO A 123 17.34 -3.89 -4.70
C PRO A 123 17.62 -4.74 -3.46
N LEU A 124 18.70 -4.43 -2.72
CA LEU A 124 19.02 -5.11 -1.47
C LEU A 124 17.94 -4.86 -0.42
N PHE A 125 17.54 -3.61 -0.21
CA PHE A 125 16.46 -3.27 0.74
C PHE A 125 15.11 -3.83 0.30
N GLY A 126 14.84 -3.85 -1.01
CA GLY A 126 13.66 -4.47 -1.60
C GLY A 126 13.59 -5.96 -1.28
N TYR A 127 14.70 -6.68 -1.46
CA TYR A 127 14.81 -8.10 -1.10
C TYR A 127 14.62 -8.34 0.39
N LEU A 128 15.28 -7.56 1.26
CA LEU A 128 15.19 -7.69 2.72
C LEU A 128 13.76 -7.48 3.22
N HIS A 129 13.09 -6.41 2.76
CA HIS A 129 11.72 -6.15 3.16
C HIS A 129 10.76 -7.20 2.59
N HIS A 130 10.90 -7.60 1.32
CA HIS A 130 10.00 -8.58 0.69
C HIS A 130 10.09 -9.95 1.38
N ARG A 131 11.31 -10.40 1.73
CA ARG A 131 11.51 -11.64 2.48
C ARG A 131 10.84 -11.58 3.85
N ARG A 132 11.03 -10.47 4.58
CA ARG A 132 10.44 -10.31 5.92
C ARG A 132 8.92 -10.17 5.84
N PHE A 133 8.40 -9.39 4.89
CA PHE A 133 6.98 -9.21 4.67
C PHE A 133 6.30 -10.53 4.31
N LYS A 134 6.90 -11.38 3.47
CA LYS A 134 6.37 -12.72 3.21
C LYS A 134 6.24 -13.60 4.46
N THR A 135 7.16 -13.45 5.41
CA THR A 135 7.16 -14.21 6.66
C THR A 135 6.22 -13.61 7.71
N THR A 136 6.15 -12.28 7.83
CA THR A 136 5.43 -11.62 8.94
C THR A 136 4.07 -11.04 8.53
N GLN A 137 3.79 -10.87 7.24
CA GLN A 137 2.63 -10.18 6.65
C GLN A 137 2.34 -8.76 7.19
N LYS A 138 3.17 -8.25 8.09
CA LYS A 138 3.14 -6.90 8.67
C LYS A 138 4.17 -6.00 8.01
N ARG A 139 3.84 -4.72 7.83
CA ARG A 139 4.79 -3.68 7.38
C ARG A 139 5.80 -3.41 8.49
N GLY A 140 7.03 -3.86 8.31
CA GLY A 140 8.11 -3.66 9.27
C GLY A 140 8.94 -2.40 9.00
N LYS A 141 9.91 -2.11 9.87
CA LYS A 141 10.88 -1.01 9.69
C LYS A 141 11.56 -1.03 8.32
N TRP A 142 11.87 -2.22 7.81
CA TRP A 142 12.46 -2.41 6.46
C TRP A 142 11.52 -2.00 5.32
N THR A 143 10.21 -2.22 5.48
CA THR A 143 9.21 -1.78 4.49
C THR A 143 9.16 -0.25 4.44
N LEU A 144 9.08 0.38 5.61
CA LEU A 144 9.04 1.84 5.69
C LEU A 144 10.30 2.46 5.10
N PHE A 145 11.46 1.92 5.48
CA PHE A 145 12.75 2.37 4.99
C PHE A 145 12.86 2.21 3.46
N HIS A 146 12.60 1.02 2.91
CA HIS A 146 12.66 0.78 1.46
C HIS A 146 11.77 1.74 0.66
N VAL A 147 10.53 1.97 1.12
CA VAL A 147 9.56 2.83 0.44
C VAL A 147 9.98 4.30 0.50
N TRP A 148 10.30 4.86 1.67
CA TRP A 148 10.65 6.28 1.79
C TRP A 148 12.03 6.58 1.21
N TYR A 149 13.00 5.69 1.40
CA TYR A 149 14.30 5.79 0.76
C TYR A 149 14.17 5.88 -0.76
N GLY A 150 13.30 5.07 -1.37
CA GLY A 150 13.07 5.07 -2.81
C GLY A 150 12.37 6.34 -3.30
N ARG A 151 11.33 6.79 -2.58
CA ARG A 151 10.58 8.02 -2.90
C ARG A 151 11.48 9.24 -2.94
N ILE A 152 12.31 9.42 -1.91
CA ILE A 152 13.22 10.56 -1.80
C ILE A 152 14.22 10.55 -2.96
N LEU A 153 14.83 9.40 -3.27
CA LEU A 153 15.82 9.30 -4.34
C LEU A 153 15.24 9.51 -5.74
N ILE A 154 14.01 9.02 -6.00
CA ILE A 154 13.31 9.27 -7.27
C ILE A 154 13.04 10.76 -7.47
N LEU A 155 12.54 11.45 -6.44
CA LEU A 155 12.28 12.90 -6.50
C LEU A 155 13.56 13.70 -6.70
N LEU A 156 14.62 13.39 -5.95
CA LEU A 156 15.93 14.01 -6.12
C LEU A 156 16.48 13.76 -7.53
N GLY A 157 16.30 12.56 -8.09
CA GLY A 157 16.71 12.25 -9.46
C GLY A 157 15.97 13.04 -10.53
N MET A 158 14.65 13.23 -10.39
CA MET A 158 13.87 14.10 -11.28
C MET A 158 14.31 15.57 -11.19
N LEU A 159 14.48 16.10 -9.97
CA LEU A 159 14.99 17.47 -9.80
C LEU A 159 16.39 17.62 -10.42
N ASN A 160 17.26 16.62 -10.22
CA ASN A 160 18.58 16.60 -10.79
C ASN A 160 18.57 16.59 -12.33
N GLY A 161 17.62 15.90 -12.96
CA GLY A 161 17.45 15.93 -14.41
C GLY A 161 17.14 17.34 -14.94
N GLY A 162 16.33 18.12 -14.22
CA GLY A 162 16.10 19.54 -14.51
C GLY A 162 17.39 20.38 -14.44
N PHE A 163 18.25 20.15 -13.44
CA PHE A 163 19.56 20.79 -13.38
C PHE A 163 20.47 20.39 -14.55
N GLY A 164 20.39 19.13 -14.99
CA GLY A 164 21.12 18.62 -16.15
C GLY A 164 20.74 19.34 -17.45
N LEU A 165 19.44 19.57 -17.67
CA LEU A 165 18.97 20.32 -18.84
C LEU A 165 19.42 21.79 -18.83
N LYS A 166 19.38 22.43 -17.65
CA LYS A 166 19.92 23.78 -17.47
C LYS A 166 21.42 23.82 -17.76
N LEU A 167 22.17 22.83 -17.28
CA LEU A 167 23.62 22.71 -17.51
C LEU A 167 23.95 22.47 -18.99
N ALA A 168 23.12 21.72 -19.69
CA ALA A 168 23.28 21.40 -21.11
C ALA A 168 22.88 22.56 -22.04
N ALA A 169 22.41 23.69 -21.51
CA ALA A 169 21.83 24.79 -22.29
C ALA A 169 20.81 24.30 -23.32
N ASN A 170 19.96 23.36 -22.89
CA ASN A 170 19.04 22.66 -23.77
C ASN A 170 17.99 23.59 -24.38
N SER A 171 17.47 23.21 -25.53
CA SER A 171 16.44 23.97 -26.26
C SER A 171 15.21 24.24 -25.39
N THR A 172 14.56 25.38 -25.61
CA THR A 172 13.30 25.74 -24.93
C THR A 172 12.25 24.65 -25.09
N GLY A 173 12.10 24.09 -26.28
CA GLY A 173 11.18 22.98 -26.55
C GLY A 173 11.52 21.72 -25.75
N GLY A 174 12.80 21.35 -25.66
CA GLY A 174 13.23 20.21 -24.84
C GLY A 174 13.03 20.43 -23.33
N ASN A 175 13.23 21.66 -22.84
CA ASN A 175 12.97 22.01 -21.45
C ASN A 175 11.48 21.94 -21.11
N ILE A 176 10.62 22.43 -22.01
CA ILE A 176 9.16 22.31 -21.88
C ILE A 176 8.75 20.83 -21.90
N ALA A 177 9.24 20.05 -22.86
CA ALA A 177 8.91 18.63 -22.98
C ALA A 177 9.26 17.86 -21.70
N TYR A 178 10.47 18.05 -21.16
CA TYR A 178 10.87 17.44 -19.89
C TYR A 178 9.98 17.92 -18.74
N GLY A 179 9.75 19.24 -18.62
CA GLY A 179 8.95 19.81 -17.54
C GLY A 179 7.52 19.28 -17.52
N VAL A 180 6.88 19.14 -18.69
CA VAL A 180 5.53 18.56 -18.81
C VAL A 180 5.52 17.09 -18.41
N VAL A 181 6.43 16.27 -18.95
CA VAL A 181 6.46 14.83 -18.65
C VAL A 181 6.80 14.59 -17.18
N ALA A 182 7.82 15.27 -16.64
CA ALA A 182 8.19 15.18 -15.24
C ALA A 182 7.12 15.75 -14.31
N GLY A 183 6.43 16.82 -14.70
CA GLY A 183 5.31 17.38 -13.96
C GLY A 183 4.13 16.43 -13.88
N VAL A 184 3.69 15.85 -15.00
CA VAL A 184 2.57 14.89 -15.04
C VAL A 184 2.90 13.62 -14.28
N ILE A 185 4.05 13.00 -14.54
CA ILE A 185 4.44 11.76 -13.86
C ILE A 185 4.74 12.03 -12.39
N GLY A 186 5.43 13.12 -12.07
CA GLY A 186 5.72 13.53 -10.70
C GLY A 186 4.44 13.80 -9.89
N ALA A 187 3.48 14.53 -10.45
CA ALA A 187 2.19 14.77 -9.82
C ALA A 187 1.40 13.47 -9.62
N THR A 188 1.36 12.60 -10.65
CA THR A 188 0.72 11.27 -10.55
C THR A 188 1.41 10.41 -9.49
N TYR A 189 2.74 10.44 -9.44
CA TYR A 189 3.54 9.71 -8.47
C TYR A 189 3.25 10.18 -7.05
N VAL A 190 3.22 11.50 -6.82
CA VAL A 190 2.90 12.10 -5.52
C VAL A 190 1.46 11.78 -5.13
N ALA A 191 0.48 11.98 -6.02
CA ALA A 191 -0.92 11.65 -5.77
C ALA A 191 -1.07 10.18 -5.36
N VAL A 192 -0.59 9.24 -6.19
CA VAL A 192 -0.63 7.79 -5.88
C VAL A 192 0.14 7.43 -4.60
N CYS A 193 1.19 8.17 -4.24
CA CYS A 193 1.99 7.92 -3.05
C CYS A 193 1.43 8.54 -1.76
N CYS A 194 0.77 9.68 -1.85
CA CYS A 194 0.15 10.43 -0.75
C CYS A 194 -1.28 9.96 -0.49
N ASP A 195 -2.01 9.59 -1.53
CA ASP A 195 -3.42 9.25 -1.45
C ASP A 195 -3.71 7.88 -0.83
N GLY A 196 -2.72 6.99 -0.68
CA GLY A 196 -2.98 5.66 -0.11
C GLY A 196 -4.10 4.84 -0.82
N GLY A 197 -4.63 5.26 -1.98
CA GLY A 197 -5.84 4.69 -2.58
C GLY A 197 -6.78 5.62 -3.37
N ASN A 198 -6.59 6.94 -3.44
CA ASN A 198 -7.63 7.87 -3.94
C ASN A 198 -7.47 8.49 -5.35
N VAL A 199 -6.84 7.81 -6.32
CA VAL A 199 -6.80 8.34 -7.71
C VAL A 199 -8.17 8.32 -8.43
N GLU A 200 -9.18 7.61 -7.91
CA GLU A 200 -10.54 7.63 -8.49
C GLU A 200 -11.39 8.85 -8.12
N VAL A 201 -10.98 9.65 -7.13
CA VAL A 201 -11.77 10.83 -6.67
C VAL A 201 -11.76 11.97 -7.71
N ALA A 202 -10.69 12.10 -8.50
CA ALA A 202 -10.57 13.19 -9.47
C ALA A 202 -11.46 13.05 -10.72
N LYS A 203 -12.14 11.90 -10.91
CA LYS A 203 -13.09 11.71 -12.02
C LYS A 203 -14.55 11.93 -11.61
N GLN A 204 -14.85 12.08 -10.31
CA GLN A 204 -16.22 12.29 -9.82
C GLN A 204 -16.69 13.75 -9.87
N LEU A 205 -15.79 14.73 -10.07
CA LEU A 205 -16.15 16.15 -10.03
C LEU A 205 -16.60 16.76 -11.36
N ASN A 206 -16.67 15.99 -12.45
CA ASN A 206 -17.20 16.49 -13.73
C ASN A 206 -17.95 15.38 -14.49
N THR A 207 -19.18 15.08 -14.09
CA THR A 207 -20.20 14.55 -15.00
C THR A 207 -21.54 15.18 -14.62
N PRO A 208 -22.30 15.77 -15.56
CA PRO A 208 -23.55 16.44 -15.25
C PRO A 208 -24.55 15.43 -14.70
N ALA A 209 -25.39 15.88 -13.77
CA ALA A 209 -26.54 15.15 -13.25
C ALA A 209 -27.41 14.66 -14.42
N GLY A 210 -27.28 13.36 -14.74
CA GLY A 210 -28.10 12.65 -15.71
C GLY A 210 -28.77 11.49 -15.00
N MET A 211 -30.08 11.61 -14.84
CA MET A 211 -30.98 10.58 -14.33
C MET A 211 -30.66 9.18 -14.86
N SER A 212 -30.39 8.25 -13.95
CA SER A 212 -30.65 6.83 -14.17
C SER A 212 -31.18 6.24 -12.86
N SER A 213 -32.31 5.56 -12.96
CA SER A 213 -33.10 4.95 -11.89
C SER A 213 -32.27 4.07 -10.93
N GLU A 214 -32.07 4.51 -9.69
CA GLU A 214 -31.40 3.72 -8.66
C GLU A 214 -32.37 2.75 -7.97
N GLY A 215 -32.01 1.46 -7.96
CA GLY A 215 -32.53 0.52 -6.98
C GLY A 215 -32.05 0.90 -5.57
N SER A 216 -32.86 0.63 -4.55
CA SER A 216 -32.48 0.91 -3.15
C SER A 216 -31.13 0.29 -2.80
N PRO A 217 -30.27 0.97 -2.01
CA PRO A 217 -28.93 0.49 -1.69
C PRO A 217 -28.99 -0.86 -0.96
N THR A 218 -28.06 -1.76 -1.29
CA THR A 218 -27.92 -3.05 -0.60
C THR A 218 -27.01 -2.86 0.62
N ARG A 219 -27.56 -2.97 1.83
CA ARG A 219 -26.83 -2.84 3.09
C ARG A 219 -26.58 -4.21 3.71
N ILE A 220 -25.34 -4.45 4.13
CA ILE A 220 -24.89 -5.71 4.75
C ILE A 220 -24.13 -5.39 6.03
N LEU A 221 -24.54 -5.97 7.15
CA LEU A 221 -23.90 -5.89 8.44
C LEU A 221 -22.95 -7.08 8.63
N LEU A 222 -21.69 -6.79 8.94
CA LEU A 222 -20.65 -7.76 9.27
C LEU A 222 -20.42 -7.74 10.78
N VAL A 223 -20.74 -8.84 11.44
CA VAL A 223 -20.55 -9.02 12.89
C VAL A 223 -19.31 -9.87 13.11
N ILE A 224 -18.19 -9.22 13.45
CA ILE A 224 -16.87 -9.85 13.47
C ILE A 224 -16.53 -10.33 14.89
N ASP A 225 -16.27 -11.62 15.06
CA ASP A 225 -15.68 -12.22 16.26
C ASP A 225 -16.32 -11.79 17.59
N ALA A 226 -17.65 -11.63 17.63
CA ALA A 226 -18.38 -11.38 18.87
C ALA A 226 -18.50 -12.67 19.71
N GLN A 227 -17.37 -13.30 20.01
CA GLN A 227 -17.25 -14.64 20.60
C GLN A 227 -17.16 -14.61 22.12
N ARG A 228 -17.65 -15.66 22.76
CA ARG A 228 -17.76 -15.78 24.22
C ARG A 228 -16.43 -15.58 24.94
N CYS A 229 -15.33 -16.07 24.40
CA CYS A 229 -13.97 -15.88 24.95
C CYS A 229 -13.56 -14.41 25.14
N LEU A 230 -14.19 -13.49 24.40
CA LEU A 230 -13.92 -12.04 24.48
C LEU A 230 -14.90 -11.30 25.41
N PHE A 231 -15.99 -11.94 25.86
CA PHE A 231 -17.05 -11.29 26.64
C PHE A 231 -17.31 -11.94 28.01
N ASP A 232 -17.02 -13.23 28.15
CA ASP A 232 -17.19 -13.96 29.39
C ASP A 232 -15.92 -13.92 30.25
N PRO A 233 -16.05 -14.18 31.58
CA PRO A 233 -14.90 -14.49 32.42
C PRO A 233 -14.08 -15.68 31.89
N PRO A 234 -12.76 -15.71 32.13
CA PRO A 234 -12.04 -14.89 33.11
C PRO A 234 -11.51 -13.54 32.58
N ASN A 235 -11.39 -13.36 31.27
CA ASN A 235 -10.68 -12.21 30.69
C ASN A 235 -11.49 -11.51 29.58
N PRO A 236 -12.66 -10.93 29.91
CA PRO A 236 -13.43 -10.18 28.94
C PRO A 236 -12.69 -8.92 28.49
N VAL A 237 -12.97 -8.43 27.29
CA VAL A 237 -12.45 -7.14 26.86
C VAL A 237 -12.88 -6.02 27.81
N PRO A 238 -12.00 -5.04 28.11
CA PRO A 238 -12.39 -3.88 28.88
C PRO A 238 -13.64 -3.20 28.32
N GLY A 239 -14.65 -2.99 29.17
CA GLY A 239 -15.93 -2.40 28.75
C GLY A 239 -16.88 -3.35 27.99
N SER A 240 -16.66 -4.66 28.03
CA SER A 240 -17.45 -5.68 27.31
C SER A 240 -18.98 -5.52 27.46
N THR A 241 -19.47 -5.17 28.67
CA THR A 241 -20.91 -4.94 28.90
C THR A 241 -21.46 -3.77 28.07
N LYS A 242 -20.71 -2.67 27.97
CA LYS A 242 -21.10 -1.49 27.18
C LYS A 242 -21.02 -1.81 25.69
N ILE A 243 -19.98 -2.52 25.26
CA ILE A 243 -19.79 -2.95 23.87
C ILE A 243 -20.94 -3.88 23.44
N LEU A 244 -21.29 -4.87 24.26
CA LEU A 244 -22.37 -5.81 23.97
C LEU A 244 -23.71 -5.10 23.83
N ARG A 245 -24.01 -4.13 24.71
CA ARG A 245 -25.20 -3.30 24.59
C ARG A 245 -25.23 -2.51 23.27
N ASN A 246 -24.10 -1.97 22.84
CA ASN A 246 -24.02 -1.24 21.58
C ASN A 246 -24.17 -2.17 20.36
N LEU A 247 -23.61 -3.38 20.43
CA LEU A 247 -23.81 -4.44 19.43
C LEU A 247 -25.29 -4.82 19.31
N GLU A 248 -26.00 -4.98 20.44
CA GLU A 248 -27.44 -5.24 20.48
C GLU A 248 -28.25 -4.13 19.81
N VAL A 249 -27.98 -2.87 20.16
CA VAL A 249 -28.70 -1.72 19.58
C VAL A 249 -28.41 -1.58 18.09
N ALA A 250 -27.15 -1.68 17.67
CA ALA A 250 -26.77 -1.60 16.26
C ALA A 250 -27.41 -2.73 15.42
N LEU A 251 -27.38 -3.96 15.92
CA LEU A 251 -28.03 -5.09 15.26
C LEU A 251 -29.54 -4.89 15.11
N ALA A 252 -30.20 -4.39 16.15
CA ALA A 252 -31.63 -4.10 16.13
C ALA A 252 -31.97 -2.99 15.11
N GLN A 253 -31.17 -1.92 15.05
CA GLN A 253 -31.34 -0.83 14.08
C GLN A 253 -31.19 -1.32 12.64
N GLU A 254 -30.15 -2.10 12.36
CA GLU A 254 -29.90 -2.64 11.01
C GLU A 254 -31.00 -3.61 10.57
N ARG A 255 -31.50 -4.46 11.47
CA ARG A 255 -32.64 -5.36 11.19
C ARG A 255 -33.96 -4.61 10.97
N ALA A 256 -34.14 -3.46 11.61
CA ALA A 256 -35.33 -2.61 11.47
C ALA A 256 -35.28 -1.69 10.23
N ALA A 257 -34.16 -1.65 9.50
CA ALA A 257 -34.01 -0.83 8.30
C ALA A 257 -34.97 -1.28 7.18
N SER A 258 -35.22 -0.39 6.22
CA SER A 258 -36.05 -0.66 5.03
C SER A 258 -35.28 -0.30 3.75
N PRO A 259 -34.92 -1.29 2.90
CA PRO A 259 -35.08 -2.73 3.11
C PRO A 259 -34.22 -3.26 4.29
N PRO A 260 -34.59 -4.42 4.89
CA PRO A 260 -33.82 -4.99 6.00
C PRO A 260 -32.37 -5.26 5.61
N THR A 261 -31.44 -4.86 6.48
CA THR A 261 -30.01 -5.13 6.30
C THR A 261 -29.75 -6.64 6.38
N LYS A 262 -28.94 -7.16 5.45
CA LYS A 262 -28.48 -8.55 5.51
C LYS A 262 -27.38 -8.68 6.55
N VAL A 263 -27.48 -9.65 7.45
CA VAL A 263 -26.48 -9.85 8.52
C VAL A 263 -25.61 -11.06 8.20
N ILE A 264 -24.29 -10.90 8.31
CA ILE A 264 -23.30 -11.98 8.19
C ILE A 264 -22.49 -12.01 9.48
N TRP A 265 -22.45 -13.19 10.09
CA TRP A 265 -21.69 -13.44 11.31
C TRP A 265 -20.34 -14.03 10.96
N ILE A 266 -19.29 -13.59 11.64
CA ILE A 266 -17.94 -14.09 11.45
C ILE A 266 -17.38 -14.52 12.81
N ARG A 267 -16.74 -15.69 12.87
CA ARG A 267 -16.04 -16.18 14.07
C ARG A 267 -14.63 -16.65 13.74
N HIS A 268 -13.69 -16.29 14.60
CA HIS A 268 -12.29 -16.69 14.50
C HIS A 268 -12.07 -18.04 15.17
N GLY A 269 -11.40 -18.96 14.48
CA GLY A 269 -11.00 -20.26 15.00
C GLY A 269 -9.50 -20.45 14.97
N GLU A 270 -8.92 -20.90 16.07
CA GLU A 270 -7.52 -21.31 16.18
C GLU A 270 -7.46 -22.60 17.01
N ALA A 271 -7.08 -23.71 16.36
CA ALA A 271 -7.16 -25.04 16.98
C ALA A 271 -6.21 -25.21 18.18
N ASP A 272 -5.11 -24.46 18.20
CA ASP A 272 -4.08 -24.52 19.22
C ASP A 272 -4.32 -23.53 20.38
N ASP A 273 -5.37 -22.69 20.29
CA ASP A 273 -5.77 -21.74 21.34
C ASP A 273 -7.10 -22.20 21.97
N PRO A 274 -7.14 -22.60 23.25
CA PRO A 274 -8.36 -23.03 23.93
C PRO A 274 -9.51 -22.01 23.90
N ASP A 275 -9.20 -20.70 23.85
CA ASP A 275 -10.21 -19.64 23.84
C ASP A 275 -10.87 -19.50 22.46
N PHE A 276 -10.15 -19.89 21.39
CA PHE A 276 -10.62 -19.83 20.00
C PHE A 276 -10.74 -21.22 19.35
N ALA A 277 -10.67 -22.30 20.12
CA ALA A 277 -10.73 -23.66 19.60
C ALA A 277 -12.12 -23.97 19.01
N PRO A 278 -12.23 -24.34 17.73
CA PRO A 278 -13.53 -24.61 17.12
C PRO A 278 -14.35 -25.68 17.83
N ASN A 279 -15.67 -25.50 17.83
CA ASN A 279 -16.67 -26.36 18.49
C ASN A 279 -16.54 -26.43 20.02
N THR A 280 -15.99 -25.38 20.64
CA THR A 280 -15.97 -25.22 22.10
C THR A 280 -16.87 -24.06 22.52
N THR A 281 -17.34 -24.05 23.77
CA THR A 281 -18.19 -22.97 24.29
C THR A 281 -17.53 -21.59 24.20
N PRO A 282 -16.25 -21.38 24.59
CA PRO A 282 -15.61 -20.06 24.47
C PRO A 282 -15.56 -19.53 23.02
N TRP A 283 -15.48 -20.43 22.04
CA TRP A 283 -15.42 -20.09 20.63
C TRP A 283 -16.77 -19.66 20.03
N GLU A 284 -17.90 -19.99 20.66
CA GLU A 284 -19.22 -19.64 20.14
C GLU A 284 -19.44 -18.13 20.12
N ILE A 285 -20.28 -17.64 19.21
CA ILE A 285 -20.76 -16.25 19.23
C ILE A 285 -21.62 -16.05 20.49
N VAL A 286 -21.44 -14.93 21.20
CA VAL A 286 -22.30 -14.54 22.32
C VAL A 286 -23.76 -14.52 21.86
N GLN A 287 -24.64 -15.18 22.62
CA GLN A 287 -26.08 -15.19 22.36
C GLN A 287 -26.82 -14.55 23.54
N THR A 288 -27.58 -13.49 23.28
CA THR A 288 -28.54 -12.89 24.21
C THR A 288 -29.94 -12.89 23.60
N GLU A 289 -30.94 -12.37 24.31
CA GLU A 289 -32.29 -12.19 23.77
C GLU A 289 -32.29 -11.25 22.54
N LEU A 290 -31.45 -10.21 22.58
CA LEU A 290 -31.39 -9.14 21.58
C LEU A 290 -30.26 -9.34 20.56
N PHE A 291 -29.21 -10.09 20.91
CA PHE A 291 -28.06 -10.39 20.07
C PHE A 291 -27.97 -11.90 19.83
N ARG A 292 -28.63 -12.36 18.78
CA ARG A 292 -28.63 -13.77 18.39
C ARG A 292 -28.67 -13.95 16.89
N ILE A 293 -28.06 -15.03 16.43
CA ILE A 293 -28.05 -15.42 15.02
C ILE A 293 -29.46 -15.87 14.64
N GLN A 294 -29.98 -15.39 13.51
CA GLN A 294 -31.24 -15.87 12.94
C GLN A 294 -30.99 -17.00 11.92
N GLU A 295 -32.01 -17.83 11.68
CA GLU A 295 -31.93 -19.04 10.83
C GLU A 295 -31.40 -18.77 9.41
N ASN A 296 -31.64 -17.57 8.87
CA ASN A 296 -31.23 -17.20 7.51
C ASN A 296 -29.94 -16.37 7.45
N GLU A 297 -29.25 -16.17 8.57
CA GLU A 297 -28.02 -15.37 8.63
C GLU A 297 -26.80 -16.29 8.56
N PRO A 298 -25.94 -16.16 7.53
CA PRO A 298 -24.77 -17.02 7.39
C PRO A 298 -23.73 -16.76 8.48
N VAL A 299 -23.04 -17.82 8.88
CA VAL A 299 -21.87 -17.78 9.76
C VAL A 299 -20.64 -18.17 8.95
N VAL A 300 -19.59 -17.36 9.03
CA VAL A 300 -18.31 -17.55 8.33
C VAL A 300 -17.20 -17.80 9.33
N ASP A 301 -16.49 -18.91 9.14
CA ASP A 301 -15.36 -19.27 9.99
C ASP A 301 -14.06 -18.78 9.35
N LYS A 302 -13.16 -18.21 10.16
CA LYS A 302 -11.86 -17.70 9.70
C LYS A 302 -10.74 -18.08 10.65
N THR A 303 -9.52 -18.20 10.12
CA THR A 303 -8.31 -18.53 10.90
C THR A 303 -7.28 -17.40 10.89
N THR A 304 -7.61 -16.25 10.30
CA THR A 304 -6.74 -15.07 10.28
C THR A 304 -7.52 -13.80 10.64
N PRO A 305 -6.85 -12.66 10.88
CA PRO A 305 -7.53 -11.39 11.12
C PRO A 305 -8.36 -10.87 9.94
N ASP A 306 -7.99 -11.20 8.70
CA ASP A 306 -8.75 -10.79 7.52
C ASP A 306 -9.93 -11.75 7.28
N SER A 307 -11.15 -11.26 7.47
CA SER A 307 -12.36 -12.08 7.28
C SER A 307 -12.61 -12.48 5.82
N PHE A 308 -11.92 -11.90 4.84
CA PHE A 308 -11.98 -12.31 3.43
C PHE A 308 -10.93 -13.37 3.06
N HIS A 309 -9.91 -13.58 3.89
CA HIS A 309 -8.78 -14.43 3.54
C HIS A 309 -9.11 -15.91 3.74
N GLU A 310 -9.20 -16.64 2.62
CA GLU A 310 -9.50 -18.08 2.60
C GLU A 310 -10.84 -18.45 3.28
N THR A 311 -11.85 -17.57 3.17
CA THR A 311 -13.20 -17.77 3.72
C THR A 311 -14.28 -17.68 2.65
N SER A 312 -15.54 -17.96 3.04
CA SER A 312 -16.73 -17.76 2.21
C SER A 312 -17.33 -16.34 2.27
N LEU A 313 -16.74 -15.40 3.02
CA LEU A 313 -17.33 -14.07 3.26
C LEU A 313 -17.67 -13.33 1.95
N ALA A 314 -16.71 -13.32 1.01
CA ALA A 314 -16.90 -12.69 -0.28
C ALA A 314 -18.09 -13.29 -1.05
N SER A 315 -18.17 -14.62 -1.07
CA SER A 315 -19.25 -15.35 -1.74
C SER A 315 -20.62 -15.02 -1.15
N HIS A 316 -20.73 -14.87 0.18
CA HIS A 316 -21.99 -14.47 0.82
C HIS A 316 -22.40 -13.03 0.47
N ILE A 317 -21.43 -12.11 0.42
CA ILE A 317 -21.68 -10.72 0.01
C ILE A 317 -22.10 -10.67 -1.47
N GLU A 318 -21.42 -11.38 -2.35
CA GLU A 318 -21.71 -11.40 -3.80
C GLU A 318 -23.04 -12.09 -4.10
N ALA A 319 -23.37 -13.17 -3.39
CA ALA A 319 -24.67 -13.84 -3.49
C ALA A 319 -25.84 -12.95 -3.07
N ALA A 320 -25.58 -11.87 -2.32
CA ALA A 320 -26.62 -10.90 -1.96
C ALA A 320 -27.19 -10.15 -3.17
N GLY A 321 -26.45 -10.09 -4.29
CA GLY A 321 -26.83 -9.37 -5.50
C GLY A 321 -26.98 -7.86 -5.26
N PHE A 322 -25.91 -7.10 -5.47
CA PHE A 322 -25.89 -5.66 -5.26
C PHE A 322 -25.39 -4.91 -6.50
N ASP A 323 -25.85 -3.67 -6.69
CA ASP A 323 -25.15 -2.73 -7.57
C ASP A 323 -23.87 -2.28 -6.84
N PRO A 324 -22.66 -2.47 -7.43
CA PRO A 324 -21.39 -2.06 -6.84
C PRO A 324 -21.35 -0.62 -6.31
N LYS A 325 -22.11 0.30 -6.91
CA LYS A 325 -22.16 1.71 -6.47
C LYS A 325 -23.06 1.97 -5.27
N SER A 326 -23.93 1.02 -4.94
CA SER A 326 -24.95 1.16 -3.90
C SER A 326 -24.69 0.24 -2.69
N LEU A 327 -23.64 -0.59 -2.74
CA LEU A 327 -23.28 -1.50 -1.66
C LEU A 327 -22.85 -0.70 -0.43
N GLN A 328 -23.43 -1.05 0.72
CA GLN A 328 -23.04 -0.53 2.02
C GLN A 328 -22.63 -1.69 2.92
N LEU A 329 -21.41 -1.65 3.43
CA LEU A 329 -20.87 -2.63 4.38
C LEU A 329 -20.72 -1.97 5.74
N VAL A 330 -21.49 -2.43 6.71
CA VAL A 330 -21.47 -1.94 8.10
C VAL A 330 -20.69 -2.94 8.93
N ILE A 331 -19.70 -2.48 9.70
CA ILE A 331 -18.79 -3.34 10.45
C ILE A 331 -18.96 -3.07 11.94
N MET A 332 -19.00 -4.14 12.72
CA MET A 332 -18.95 -4.12 14.18
C MET A 332 -18.30 -5.40 14.70
N GLY A 333 -17.88 -5.41 15.97
CA GLY A 333 -17.32 -6.60 16.63
C GLY A 333 -15.87 -6.43 17.08
N MET A 334 -15.09 -7.51 17.08
CA MET A 334 -13.83 -7.61 17.80
C MET A 334 -12.70 -8.18 16.94
N GLN A 335 -11.42 -7.97 17.27
CA GLN A 335 -10.92 -6.85 18.06
C GLN A 335 -10.64 -5.64 17.15
N SER A 336 -10.74 -4.42 17.70
CA SER A 336 -10.54 -3.13 17.01
C SER A 336 -9.28 -3.13 16.14
N ASP A 337 -8.12 -3.36 16.75
CA ASP A 337 -6.78 -3.26 16.15
C ASP A 337 -6.29 -4.55 15.48
N PHE A 338 -7.15 -5.58 15.41
CA PHE A 338 -6.88 -6.84 14.73
C PHE A 338 -7.92 -7.10 13.62
N CYS A 339 -8.91 -7.94 13.89
CA CYS A 339 -9.83 -8.46 12.89
C CYS A 339 -10.72 -7.37 12.30
N VAL A 340 -11.19 -6.42 13.12
CA VAL A 340 -12.00 -5.29 12.66
C VAL A 340 -11.20 -4.41 11.72
N GLN A 341 -10.06 -3.89 12.15
CA GLN A 341 -9.23 -3.02 11.31
C GLN A 341 -8.79 -3.73 10.02
N THR A 342 -8.36 -4.99 10.11
CA THR A 342 -7.89 -5.74 8.94
C THR A 342 -9.02 -5.98 7.96
N THR A 343 -10.17 -6.44 8.44
CA THR A 343 -11.33 -6.72 7.57
C THR A 343 -11.89 -5.43 6.96
N ALA A 344 -11.91 -4.33 7.70
CA ALA A 344 -12.38 -3.04 7.20
C ALA A 344 -11.49 -2.51 6.05
N ARG A 345 -10.17 -2.64 6.18
CA ARG A 345 -9.20 -2.36 5.11
C ARG A 345 -9.35 -3.30 3.91
N SER A 346 -9.58 -4.58 4.15
CA SER A 346 -9.83 -5.54 3.06
C SER A 346 -11.17 -5.29 2.36
N ALA A 347 -12.18 -4.81 3.08
CA ALA A 347 -13.48 -4.44 2.51
C ALA A 347 -13.36 -3.28 1.52
N ILE A 348 -12.67 -2.18 1.89
CA ILE A 348 -12.44 -1.04 0.97
C ILE A 348 -11.59 -1.46 -0.23
N ALA A 349 -10.59 -2.33 -0.02
CA ALA A 349 -9.72 -2.81 -1.09
C ALA A 349 -10.45 -3.74 -2.07
N ARG A 350 -11.37 -4.57 -1.56
CA ARG A 350 -12.15 -5.52 -2.35
C ARG A 350 -13.34 -4.86 -3.05
N TYR A 351 -13.99 -3.89 -2.40
CA TYR A 351 -15.16 -3.20 -2.91
C TYR A 351 -14.94 -1.67 -2.93
N PRO A 352 -14.14 -1.13 -3.85
CA PRO A 352 -13.76 0.29 -3.85
C PRO A 352 -14.92 1.27 -4.02
N SER A 353 -16.02 0.83 -4.63
CA SER A 353 -17.23 1.65 -4.82
C SER A 353 -18.25 1.50 -3.67
N ALA A 354 -18.01 0.59 -2.73
CA ALA A 354 -18.90 0.39 -1.60
C ALA A 354 -18.67 1.45 -0.53
N ARG A 355 -19.75 1.84 0.14
CA ARG A 355 -19.68 2.62 1.37
C ARG A 355 -19.37 1.67 2.53
N VAL A 356 -18.18 1.78 3.11
CA VAL A 356 -17.79 0.98 4.29
C VAL A 356 -17.90 1.84 5.54
N SER A 357 -18.62 1.36 6.56
CA SER A 357 -18.73 2.01 7.86
C SER A 357 -18.31 1.10 9.01
N LEU A 358 -17.81 1.72 10.09
CA LEU A 358 -17.54 1.10 11.37
C LEU A 358 -18.44 1.75 12.41
N VAL A 359 -19.15 0.93 13.18
CA VAL A 359 -20.08 1.40 14.20
C VAL A 359 -19.35 1.73 15.50
N ARG A 360 -19.17 3.02 15.79
CA ARG A 360 -18.51 3.52 17.00
C ARG A 360 -19.11 2.91 18.26
N GLY A 361 -18.24 2.43 19.13
CA GLY A 361 -18.62 1.84 20.41
C GLY A 361 -19.24 0.44 20.31
N ALA A 362 -19.50 -0.08 19.11
CA ALA A 362 -19.86 -1.47 18.86
C ALA A 362 -18.65 -2.28 18.37
N HIS A 363 -17.45 -1.87 18.79
CA HIS A 363 -16.21 -2.62 18.66
C HIS A 363 -15.31 -2.32 19.86
N GLY A 364 -14.32 -3.18 20.11
CA GLY A 364 -13.40 -3.00 21.23
C GLY A 364 -12.15 -3.87 21.12
N THR A 365 -11.26 -3.74 22.09
CA THR A 365 -10.00 -4.51 22.18
C THR A 365 -9.49 -4.51 23.62
N TYR A 366 -8.26 -4.97 23.85
CA TYR A 366 -7.57 -4.94 25.14
C TYR A 366 -6.60 -3.75 25.25
N ASP A 367 -6.13 -3.50 26.47
CA ASP A 367 -5.08 -2.52 26.72
C ASP A 367 -3.79 -2.93 25.99
N ASN A 368 -3.09 -1.95 25.42
CA ASN A 368 -1.83 -2.17 24.74
C ASN A 368 -0.67 -1.85 25.68
N GLU A 369 -0.21 -2.86 26.41
CA GLU A 369 0.90 -2.77 27.38
C GLU A 369 2.17 -2.15 26.79
N SER A 370 2.48 -2.45 25.51
CA SER A 370 3.70 -1.96 24.85
C SER A 370 3.70 -0.44 24.61
N THR A 371 2.52 0.16 24.53
CA THR A 371 2.34 1.60 24.30
C THR A 371 1.77 2.34 25.50
N GLY A 372 1.30 1.62 26.53
CA GLY A 372 0.61 2.17 27.70
C GLY A 372 -0.79 2.71 27.42
N LYS A 373 -1.36 2.42 26.24
CA LYS A 373 -2.70 2.87 25.86
C LYS A 373 -3.77 1.93 26.39
N THR A 374 -4.85 2.51 26.89
CA THR A 374 -6.07 1.78 27.26
C THR A 374 -6.80 1.23 26.03
N ALA A 375 -7.63 0.22 26.22
CA ALA A 375 -8.49 -0.36 25.18
C ALA A 375 -9.38 0.67 24.46
N GLU A 376 -9.85 1.68 25.21
CA GLU A 376 -10.62 2.79 24.66
C GLU A 376 -9.76 3.67 23.76
N GLU A 377 -8.56 4.07 24.21
CA GLU A 377 -7.63 4.86 23.40
C GLU A 377 -7.16 4.12 22.14
N VAL A 378 -6.96 2.80 22.23
CA VAL A 378 -6.65 1.96 21.06
C VAL A 378 -7.84 1.98 20.11
N SER A 379 -9.06 1.72 20.58
CA SER A 379 -10.26 1.72 19.73
C SER A 379 -10.49 3.07 19.05
N GLU A 380 -10.34 4.18 19.75
CA GLU A 380 -10.42 5.52 19.17
C GLU A 380 -9.31 5.81 18.16
N GLN A 381 -8.10 5.31 18.41
CA GLN A 381 -7.01 5.42 17.44
C GLN A 381 -7.38 4.68 16.15
N ILE A 382 -7.92 3.47 16.26
CA ILE A 382 -8.36 2.69 15.10
C ILE A 382 -9.48 3.41 14.35
N GLU A 383 -10.46 4.00 15.04
CA GLU A 383 -11.49 4.83 14.38
C GLU A 383 -10.88 6.00 13.60
N ARG A 384 -9.87 6.69 14.15
CA ARG A 384 -9.18 7.78 13.46
C ARG A 384 -8.43 7.28 12.23
N GLU A 385 -7.64 6.21 12.37
CA GLU A 385 -6.88 5.62 11.26
C GLU A 385 -7.80 5.16 10.12
N LEU A 386 -8.90 4.46 10.45
CA LEU A 386 -9.84 3.97 9.46
C LEU A 386 -10.61 5.13 8.80
N ARG A 387 -10.94 6.19 9.55
CA ARG A 387 -11.53 7.41 8.98
C ARG A 387 -10.61 8.08 7.97
N ASP A 388 -9.33 8.20 8.30
CA ASP A 388 -8.32 8.77 7.39
C ASP A 388 -8.15 7.91 6.11
N GLU A 389 -8.49 6.63 6.18
CA GLU A 389 -8.51 5.67 5.06
C GLU A 389 -9.86 5.63 4.30
N GLY A 390 -10.83 6.49 4.66
CA GLY A 390 -12.10 6.63 3.96
C GLY A 390 -13.27 5.81 4.54
N ILE A 391 -13.07 5.15 5.68
CA ILE A 391 -14.15 4.43 6.38
C ILE A 391 -14.99 5.39 7.19
N ILE A 392 -16.31 5.23 7.10
CA ILE A 392 -17.26 6.11 7.79
C ILE A 392 -17.44 5.62 9.23
N ILE A 393 -17.25 6.49 10.21
CA ILE A 393 -17.52 6.16 11.61
C ILE A 393 -18.98 6.53 11.90
N GLU A 394 -19.84 5.51 12.00
CA GLU A 394 -21.26 5.68 12.31
C GLU A 394 -21.48 5.65 13.82
N VAL A 395 -22.42 6.47 14.30
CA VAL A 395 -22.78 6.52 15.72
C VAL A 395 -24.10 5.80 15.89
N VAL A 396 -24.18 4.91 16.88
CA VAL A 396 -25.44 4.28 17.27
C VAL A 396 -26.31 5.35 17.94
N ASN A 397 -27.46 5.65 17.33
CA ASN A 397 -28.42 6.65 17.85
C ASN A 397 -29.29 6.09 18.96
#